data_AF-A0A7I7XY56-F1
#
_entry.id   AF-A0A7I7XY56-F1
#
_cell.length_a   1.000
_cell.length_b   1.000
_cell.length_c   1.000
_cell.angle_alpha   90.00
_cell.angle_beta   90.00
_cell.angle_gamma   90.00
#
_symmetry.space_group_name_H-M   'P 1'
#
loop_
_entity.id
_entity.type
_entity.pdbx_description
1 polymer ?
#
loop_
_entity_poly.entity_id
_entity_poly.type
_entity_poly.pdbx_seq_one_letter_code
_entity_poly.pdbx_strand_id
1 'polypeptide(L)'
;MVLYVFRCEAGCGTTEQRHSMHTRPDVVDCPDCAGPARRMMATPHLGAGGAAMALQDATRATADRPAVVGAPPPAGRRRPVSTNPLHRKLPRP
;
A
#
# COMPACT_ATOMS: atom_id res chain seq x y z
N MET A 1 17.11 -8.78 -0.24
CA MET A 1 17.64 -7.92 0.85
C MET A 1 16.46 -7.47 1.69
N VAL A 2 16.59 -7.51 3.02
CA VAL A 2 15.55 -7.15 3.99
C VAL A 2 16.08 -6.01 4.87
N LEU A 3 15.21 -5.06 5.19
CA LEU A 3 15.54 -3.95 6.08
C LEU A 3 15.44 -4.42 7.54
N TYR A 4 16.49 -4.15 8.31
CA TYR A 4 16.55 -4.45 9.74
C TYR A 4 16.87 -3.19 10.52
N VAL A 5 16.25 -3.05 11.69
CA VAL A 5 16.49 -1.93 12.61
C VAL A 5 17.35 -2.40 13.77
N PHE A 6 18.37 -1.62 14.11
CA PHE A 6 19.28 -1.86 15.23
C PHE A 6 19.26 -0.66 16.18
N ARG A 7 19.30 -0.89 17.49
CA ARG A 7 19.36 0.15 18.52
C ARG A 7 20.73 0.18 19.14
N CYS A 8 21.33 1.36 19.15
CA CYS A 8 22.60 1.58 19.84
C CYS A 8 22.41 1.43 21.36
N GLU A 9 23.29 0.66 22.00
CA GLU A 9 23.29 0.53 23.47
C GLU A 9 23.75 1.80 24.18
N ALA A 10 24.60 2.62 23.53
CA ALA A 10 25.07 3.90 24.06
C ALA A 10 24.02 5.03 23.96
N GLY A 11 22.87 4.78 23.34
CA GLY A 11 21.75 5.73 23.31
C GLY A 11 21.70 6.69 22.12
N CYS A 12 22.54 6.53 21.10
CA CYS A 12 22.52 7.36 19.89
C CYS A 12 21.22 7.27 19.07
N GLY A 13 20.43 6.21 19.29
CA GLY A 13 19.14 6.00 18.62
C GLY A 13 19.09 4.68 17.85
N THR A 14 18.39 4.70 16.72
CA THR A 14 18.20 3.53 15.85
C THR A 14 18.81 3.73 14.48
N THR A 15 19.41 2.67 13.94
CA THR A 15 19.96 2.64 12.58
C THR A 15 19.28 1.55 11.76
N GLU A 16 19.06 1.80 10.48
CA GLU A 16 18.45 0.86 9.55
C GLU A 16 19.48 0.33 8.55
N GLN A 17 19.63 -0.99 8.44
CA GLN A 17 20.57 -1.62 7.52
C GLN A 17 19.92 -2.77 6.75
N ARG A 18 20.35 -2.95 5.49
CA ARG A 18 19.84 -4.00 4.61
C ARG A 18 20.76 -5.21 4.66
N HIS A 19 20.22 -6.37 5.05
CA HIS A 19 20.95 -7.63 5.03
C HIS A 19 20.17 -8.72 4.29
N SER A 20 20.85 -9.79 3.87
CA SER A 20 20.15 -11.00 3.46
C SER A 20 19.52 -11.67 4.68
N MET A 21 18.43 -12.42 4.50
CA MET A 21 17.84 -13.19 5.62
C MET A 21 18.80 -14.24 6.18
N HIS A 22 19.76 -14.73 5.38
CA HIS A 22 20.68 -15.79 5.76
C HIS A 22 21.93 -15.27 6.49
N THR A 23 22.38 -14.06 6.17
CA THR A 23 23.66 -13.50 6.64
C THR A 23 23.47 -12.25 7.50
N ARG A 24 22.32 -12.14 8.17
CA ARG A 24 21.97 -11.02 9.05
C ARG A 24 22.69 -11.15 10.40
N PRO A 25 23.49 -10.16 10.83
CA PRO A 25 24.09 -10.13 12.15
C PRO A 25 23.09 -9.73 13.25
N ASP A 26 23.36 -10.13 14.49
CA ASP A 26 22.57 -9.72 15.66
C ASP A 26 23.04 -8.41 16.30
N VAL A 27 24.30 -8.05 16.06
CA VAL A 27 24.93 -6.80 16.51
C VAL A 27 25.68 -6.18 15.34
N VAL A 28 25.57 -4.87 15.19
CA VAL A 28 26.30 -4.05 14.21
C VAL A 28 26.94 -2.87 14.91
N ASP A 29 27.93 -2.26 14.27
CA ASP A 29 28.54 -1.04 14.79
C ASP A 29 27.62 0.16 14.53
N CYS A 30 27.40 0.96 15.57
CA CYS A 30 26.63 2.19 15.45
C CYS A 30 27.38 3.21 14.58
N PRO A 31 26.75 3.82 13.56
CA PRO A 31 27.42 4.78 12.69
C PRO A 31 27.85 6.06 13.42
N ASP A 32 27.22 6.39 14.56
CA ASP A 32 27.49 7.63 15.30
C ASP A 32 28.60 7.49 16.34
N CYS A 33 28.65 6.36 17.05
CA CYS A 33 29.57 6.16 18.19
C CYS A 33 30.46 4.92 18.09
N ALA A 34 30.36 4.15 17.00
CA ALA A 34 31.04 2.86 16.80
C ALA A 34 30.80 1.82 17.93
N GLY A 35 29.81 2.06 18.79
CA GLY A 35 29.43 1.15 19.86
C GLY A 35 28.49 0.04 19.36
N PRO A 36 28.27 -1.01 20.16
CA PRO A 36 27.39 -2.11 19.77
C PRO A 36 25.93 -1.63 19.62
N ALA A 37 25.34 -1.92 18.47
CA ALA A 37 23.93 -1.73 18.20
C ALA A 37 23.23 -3.07 17.99
N ARG A 38 22.30 -3.40 18.91
CA ARG A 38 21.56 -4.67 18.86
C ARG A 38 20.35 -4.57 17.96
N ARG A 39 20.16 -5.63 17.21
CA ARG A 39 19.00 -5.84 16.35
C ARG A 39 17.71 -5.84 17.15
N MET A 40 16.76 -5.02 16.73
CA MET A 40 15.41 -5.00 17.30
C MET A 40 14.45 -5.81 16.43
N MET A 41 13.40 -6.34 17.06
CA MET A 41 12.19 -6.73 16.36
C MET A 41 11.41 -5.44 16.07
N ALA A 42 11.71 -4.80 14.95
CA ALA A 42 10.95 -3.63 14.52
C ALA A 42 9.49 -4.03 14.31
N THR A 43 8.56 -3.18 14.72
CA THR A 43 7.17 -3.32 14.30
C THR A 43 7.15 -3.34 12.77
N PRO A 44 6.51 -4.34 12.14
CA PRO A 44 6.26 -4.25 10.71
C PRO A 44 5.56 -2.91 10.45
N HIS A 45 5.87 -2.22 9.36
CA HIS A 45 5.25 -0.94 8.99
C HIS A 45 3.76 -1.13 8.64
N LEU A 46 2.95 -1.52 9.63
CA LEU A 46 1.55 -1.92 9.45
C LEU A 46 0.71 -0.76 8.91
N GLY A 47 1.11 0.51 9.14
CA GLY A 47 0.44 1.69 8.60
C GLY A 47 0.73 2.00 7.12
N ALA A 48 1.69 1.32 6.49
CA ALA A 48 2.03 1.56 5.08
C ALA A 48 1.11 0.81 4.09
N GLY A 49 0.08 0.10 4.59
CA GLY A 49 -0.79 -0.78 3.81
C GLY A 49 -1.66 -0.10 2.74
N GLY A 50 -1.69 1.24 2.69
CA GLY A 50 -2.34 2.01 1.63
C GLY A 50 -3.75 1.53 1.28
N ALA A 51 -4.03 1.41 -0.02
CA ALA A 51 -5.32 0.97 -0.53
C ALA A 51 -5.69 -0.47 -0.13
N ALA A 52 -4.73 -1.35 0.12
CA ALA A 52 -4.98 -2.74 0.51
C ALA A 52 -5.51 -2.84 1.95
N MET A 53 -5.05 -1.97 2.86
CA MET A 53 -5.60 -1.88 4.20
C MET A 53 -7.01 -1.28 4.19
N ALA A 54 -7.20 -0.19 3.42
CA ALA A 54 -8.51 0.42 3.24
C ALA A 54 -9.57 -0.56 2.68
N LEU A 55 -9.16 -1.45 1.75
CA LEU A 55 -10.05 -2.49 1.20
C LEU A 55 -10.48 -3.50 2.26
N GLN A 56 -9.58 -3.91 3.15
CA GLN A 56 -9.93 -4.83 4.25
C GLN A 56 -10.93 -4.21 5.20
N ASP A 57 -10.74 -2.94 5.56
CA ASP A 57 -11.65 -2.21 6.44
C ASP A 57 -13.03 -2.03 5.77
N ALA A 58 -13.06 -1.67 4.48
CA ALA A 58 -14.30 -1.57 3.71
C ALA A 58 -15.04 -2.91 3.64
N THR A 59 -14.30 -4.02 3.49
CA THR A 59 -14.88 -5.38 3.46
C THR A 59 -15.49 -5.73 4.81
N ARG A 60 -14.77 -5.49 5.93
CA ARG A 60 -15.30 -5.72 7.28
C ARG A 60 -16.55 -4.88 7.55
N ALA A 61 -16.57 -3.62 7.11
CA ALA A 61 -17.70 -2.72 7.31
C ALA A 61 -18.99 -3.20 6.62
N THR A 62 -18.93 -4.05 5.60
CA THR A 62 -20.13 -4.53 4.89
C THR A 62 -21.05 -5.41 5.75
N ALA A 63 -20.54 -6.00 6.84
CA ALA A 63 -21.34 -6.80 7.76
C ALA A 63 -22.36 -5.95 8.54
N ASP A 64 -21.92 -4.79 9.05
CA ASP A 64 -22.76 -3.94 9.91
C ASP A 64 -23.31 -2.70 9.19
N ARG A 65 -22.59 -2.21 8.17
CA ARG A 65 -22.92 -0.97 7.43
C ARG A 65 -22.62 -1.14 5.93
N PRO A 66 -23.37 -2.01 5.23
CA PRO A 66 -23.19 -2.17 3.79
C PRO A 66 -23.49 -0.85 3.05
N ALA A 67 -22.64 -0.52 2.07
CA ALA A 67 -22.89 0.62 1.20
C ALA A 67 -24.06 0.31 0.25
N VAL A 68 -25.23 0.84 0.57
CA VAL A 68 -26.43 0.73 -0.26
C VAL A 68 -26.51 1.91 -1.22
N VAL A 69 -26.86 1.64 -2.48
CA VAL A 69 -27.00 2.68 -3.50
C VAL A 69 -28.36 3.37 -3.31
N GLY A 70 -28.35 4.63 -2.88
CA GLY A 70 -29.59 5.41 -2.63
C GLY A 70 -30.28 5.94 -3.89
N ALA A 71 -29.56 6.04 -5.00
CA ALA A 71 -30.09 6.46 -6.28
C ALA A 71 -29.20 5.93 -7.42
N PRO A 72 -29.73 5.73 -8.63
CA PRO A 72 -28.92 5.37 -9.79
C PRO A 72 -27.77 6.37 -9.97
N PRO A 73 -26.59 5.91 -10.41
CA PRO A 73 -25.49 6.82 -10.72
C PRO A 73 -25.97 7.87 -11.73
N PRO A 74 -25.46 9.11 -11.66
CA PRO A 74 -25.84 10.15 -12.59
C PRO A 74 -25.61 9.67 -14.02
N ALA A 75 -26.55 9.99 -14.91
CA ALA A 75 -26.49 9.53 -16.30
C ALA A 75 -25.12 9.87 -16.90
N GLY A 76 -24.38 8.83 -17.28
CA GLY A 76 -23.08 8.98 -17.92
C GLY A 76 -23.20 9.82 -19.19
N ARG A 77 -22.08 10.42 -19.60
CA ARG A 77 -22.00 11.27 -20.78
C ARG A 77 -22.55 10.53 -22.00
N ARG A 78 -23.64 11.04 -22.60
CA ARG A 78 -24.28 10.41 -23.76
C ARG A 78 -23.26 10.24 -24.89
N ARG A 79 -23.20 9.04 -25.46
CA ARG A 79 -22.40 8.80 -26.67
C ARG A 79 -22.93 9.68 -27.80
N PRO A 80 -22.07 10.35 -28.58
CA PRO A 80 -22.51 11.11 -29.74
C PRO A 80 -23.17 10.16 -30.73
N VAL A 81 -24.42 10.46 -31.08
CA VAL A 81 -25.17 9.74 -32.13
C VAL A 81 -25.01 10.56 -33.41
N SER A 82 -24.56 9.92 -34.49
CA SER A 82 -24.54 10.59 -35.78
C SER A 82 -25.96 10.77 -36.31
N THR A 83 -26.30 11.99 -36.71
CA THR A 83 -27.58 12.34 -37.34
C THR A 83 -27.50 12.28 -38.88
N ASN A 84 -26.40 11.78 -39.44
CA ASN A 84 -26.23 11.68 -40.89
C ASN A 84 -27.18 10.61 -41.49
N PRO A 85 -28.11 10.98 -42.39
CA PRO A 85 -29.08 10.05 -42.96
C PRO A 85 -28.44 8.94 -43.81
N LEU A 86 -27.22 9.14 -44.31
CA LEU A 86 -26.49 8.13 -45.09
C LEU A 86 -26.08 6.90 -44.26
N HIS A 87 -26.00 7.03 -42.94
CA HIS A 87 -25.67 5.90 -42.05
C HIS A 87 -26.73 4.79 -42.09
N ARG A 88 -27.96 5.08 -42.53
CA ARG A 88 -29.01 4.06 -42.74
C ARG A 88 -28.71 3.11 -43.90
N LYS A 89 -27.81 3.50 -44.82
CA LYS A 89 -27.43 2.72 -46.01
C LYS A 89 -26.22 1.82 -45.76
N LEU A 90 -25.59 1.91 -44.59
CA LEU A 90 -24.47 1.04 -44.25
C LEU A 90 -24.96 -0.40 -44.03
N PRO A 91 -24.16 -1.42 -44.40
CA PRO A 91 -24.46 -2.80 -44.05
C PRO A 91 -24.58 -2.93 -42.53
N ARG A 92 -25.65 -3.56 -42.06
CA ARG A 92 -25.83 -3.82 -40.63
C ARG A 92 -24.97 -5.02 -40.24
N PRO A 93 -24.20 -4.94 -39.14
CA PRO A 93 -23.50 -6.09 -38.58
C PRO A 93 -24.49 -7.14 -38.05
#